data_AF-A0A968ZIZ9-F1
#
_entry.id   AF-A0A968ZIZ9-F1
#
_cell.length_a   1.000
_cell.length_b   1.000
_cell.length_c   1.000
_cell.angle_alpha   90.00
_cell.angle_beta   90.00
_cell.angle_gamma   90.00
#
_symmetry.space_group_name_H-M   'P 1'
#
loop_
_entity.id
_entity.type
_entity.pdbx_description
1 polymer ?
#
loop_
_entity_poly.entity_id
_entity_poly.type
_entity_poly.pdbx_seq_one_letter_code
_entity_poly.pdbx_strand_id
1 'polypeptide(L)'
;MMEYIRKGDDIYRQSFAIIREEANLSLLPADLAGVAVRLIHACGMLDIVQDLAASPHAVQVGREALAAGAALLCDTQMVAHGITQKRLPAHNNIICTLNHPQVPEIAQRIDNTRSAAALDLWHPHLQGAVVA
;
A
#
# COMPACT_ATOMS: atom_id res chain seq x y z
N MET A 1 -14.29 -29.41 -20.45
CA MET A 1 -13.33 -28.40 -19.98
C MET A 1 -14.14 -27.17 -19.59
N MET A 2 -13.94 -26.59 -18.41
CA MET A 2 -14.68 -25.38 -18.03
C MET A 2 -14.20 -24.18 -18.86
N GLU A 3 -15.14 -23.34 -19.29
CA GLU A 3 -14.87 -22.10 -19.99
C GLU A 3 -14.62 -20.96 -18.98
N TYR A 4 -13.50 -20.25 -19.12
CA TYR A 4 -13.14 -19.12 -18.25
C TYR A 4 -12.15 -18.18 -18.95
N ILE A 5 -12.10 -16.93 -18.49
CA ILE A 5 -11.23 -15.88 -19.03
C ILE A 5 -9.77 -16.18 -18.69
N ARG A 6 -8.89 -16.14 -19.70
CA ARG A 6 -7.45 -16.44 -19.54
C ARG A 6 -6.53 -15.22 -19.70
N LYS A 7 -7.04 -14.11 -20.23
CA LYS A 7 -6.26 -12.89 -20.47
C LYS A 7 -6.28 -12.01 -19.22
N GLY A 8 -5.11 -11.75 -18.65
CA GLY A 8 -4.96 -10.96 -17.42
C GLY A 8 -5.60 -9.58 -17.49
N ASP A 9 -5.41 -8.85 -18.60
CA ASP A 9 -5.98 -7.52 -18.78
C ASP A 9 -7.51 -7.54 -18.83
N ASP A 10 -8.10 -8.58 -19.42
CA ASP A 10 -9.55 -8.76 -19.45
C ASP A 10 -10.09 -9.06 -18.04
N ILE A 11 -9.37 -9.87 -17.26
CA ILE A 11 -9.69 -10.15 -15.86
C ILE A 11 -9.66 -8.86 -15.02
N TYR A 12 -8.60 -8.04 -15.16
CA TYR A 12 -8.50 -6.76 -14.45
C TYR A 12 -9.62 -5.80 -14.85
N ARG A 13 -9.90 -5.68 -16.16
CA ARG A 13 -10.97 -4.81 -16.66
C ARG A 13 -12.32 -5.20 -16.08
N GLN A 14 -12.66 -6.50 -16.13
CA GLN A 14 -13.93 -6.99 -15.62
C GLN A 14 -14.02 -6.89 -14.10
N SER A 15 -12.97 -7.25 -13.36
CA SER A 15 -12.94 -7.11 -11.90
C SER A 15 -13.16 -5.66 -11.46
N PHE A 16 -12.48 -4.69 -12.08
CA PHE A 16 -12.65 -3.29 -11.71
C PHE A 16 -13.99 -2.69 -12.16
N ALA A 17 -14.61 -3.23 -13.20
CA ALA A 17 -15.98 -2.85 -13.58
C ALA A 17 -16.97 -3.32 -12.51
N ILE A 18 -16.91 -4.60 -12.13
CA ILE A 18 -17.75 -5.20 -11.07
C ILE A 18 -17.61 -4.41 -9.77
N ILE A 19 -16.38 -4.14 -9.32
CA ILE A 19 -16.15 -3.39 -8.07
C ILE A 19 -16.79 -2.00 -8.10
N ARG A 20 -16.70 -1.27 -9.23
CA ARG A 20 -17.29 0.07 -9.34
C ARG A 20 -18.81 0.06 -9.40
N GLU A 21 -19.40 -1.04 -9.87
CA GLU A 21 -20.84 -1.24 -9.90
C GLU A 21 -21.40 -1.64 -8.53
N GLU A 22 -20.67 -2.46 -7.77
CA GLU A 22 -21.17 -3.06 -6.53
C GLU A 22 -20.75 -2.31 -5.25
N ALA A 23 -19.60 -1.64 -5.23
CA ALA A 23 -19.12 -0.94 -4.03
C ALA A 23 -19.75 0.46 -3.91
N ASN A 24 -20.16 0.84 -2.69
CA ASN A 24 -20.66 2.19 -2.42
C ASN A 24 -19.51 3.22 -2.28
N LEU A 25 -18.87 3.55 -3.41
CA LEU A 25 -17.74 4.49 -3.45
C LEU A 25 -18.14 5.94 -3.19
N SER A 26 -19.44 6.26 -3.21
CA SER A 26 -19.94 7.63 -2.95
C SER A 26 -19.70 8.12 -1.52
N LEU A 27 -19.38 7.20 -0.60
CA LEU A 27 -19.00 7.50 0.78
C LEU A 27 -17.60 8.14 0.89
N LEU A 28 -16.81 8.09 -0.18
CA LEU A 28 -15.40 8.49 -0.18
C LEU A 28 -15.16 9.73 -1.05
N PRO A 29 -14.15 10.55 -0.71
CA PRO A 29 -13.61 11.53 -1.64
C PRO A 29 -13.20 10.90 -2.98
N ALA A 30 -13.35 11.65 -4.07
CA ALA A 30 -13.16 11.12 -5.43
C ALA A 30 -11.75 10.56 -5.69
N ASP A 31 -10.72 11.17 -5.09
CA ASP A 31 -9.34 10.69 -5.17
C ASP A 31 -9.11 9.39 -4.38
N LEU A 32 -9.79 9.23 -3.24
CA LEU A 32 -9.76 8.04 -2.41
C LEU A 32 -10.54 6.87 -3.02
N ALA A 33 -11.62 7.13 -3.76
CA ALA A 33 -12.39 6.10 -4.45
C ALA A 33 -11.52 5.22 -5.37
N GLY A 34 -10.55 5.82 -6.07
CA GLY A 34 -9.60 5.07 -6.90
C GLY A 34 -8.68 4.14 -6.09
N VAL A 35 -8.31 4.52 -4.87
CA VAL A 35 -7.54 3.68 -3.93
C VAL A 35 -8.42 2.55 -3.40
N ALA A 36 -9.67 2.85 -3.03
CA ALA A 36 -10.63 1.87 -2.54
C ALA A 36 -10.90 0.75 -3.54
N VAL A 37 -11.08 1.06 -4.83
CA VAL A 37 -11.24 0.02 -5.89
C VAL A 37 -10.06 -0.96 -5.90
N ARG A 38 -8.84 -0.45 -5.71
CA ARG A 38 -7.61 -1.25 -5.65
C ARG A 38 -7.53 -2.11 -4.38
N LEU A 39 -7.95 -1.58 -3.24
CA LEU A 39 -8.02 -2.32 -1.98
C LEU A 39 -9.06 -3.45 -2.06
N ILE A 40 -10.27 -3.15 -2.53
CA ILE A 40 -11.34 -4.13 -2.74
C ILE A 40 -10.87 -5.25 -3.69
N HIS A 41 -10.19 -4.90 -4.78
CA HIS A 41 -9.65 -5.91 -5.69
C HIS A 41 -8.64 -6.85 -5.02
N ALA A 42 -7.83 -6.32 -4.09
CA ALA A 42 -6.82 -7.10 -3.39
C ALA A 42 -7.42 -8.04 -2.32
N CYS A 43 -8.49 -7.62 -1.63
CA CYS A 43 -9.08 -8.39 -0.52
C CYS A 43 -10.40 -9.10 -0.86
N GLY A 44 -11.08 -8.73 -1.94
CA GLY A 44 -12.38 -9.28 -2.33
C GLY A 44 -13.57 -8.80 -1.49
N MET A 45 -13.40 -7.78 -0.66
CA MET A 45 -14.42 -7.28 0.28
C MET A 45 -14.93 -5.90 -0.16
N LEU A 46 -16.19 -5.82 -0.62
CA LEU A 46 -16.81 -4.57 -1.12
C LEU A 46 -17.10 -3.58 0.01
N ASP A 47 -17.37 -4.08 1.21
CA ASP A 47 -17.80 -3.34 2.39
C ASP A 47 -16.67 -2.61 3.11
N ILE A 48 -15.41 -2.92 2.80
CA ILE A 48 -14.22 -2.27 3.38
C ILE A 48 -14.25 -0.74 3.24
N VAL A 49 -15.00 -0.20 2.26
CA VAL A 49 -15.21 1.25 2.09
C VAL A 49 -15.74 1.94 3.35
N GLN A 50 -16.45 1.21 4.22
CA GLN A 50 -16.99 1.73 5.48
C GLN A 50 -15.90 1.91 6.55
N ASP A 51 -14.79 1.18 6.42
CA ASP A 51 -13.66 1.20 7.35
C ASP A 51 -12.54 2.15 6.88
N LEU A 52 -12.66 2.74 5.69
CA LEU A 52 -11.66 3.64 5.14
C LEU A 52 -11.80 5.05 5.71
N ALA A 53 -10.71 5.56 6.25
CA ALA A 53 -10.55 6.95 6.64
C ALA A 53 -9.28 7.53 6.01
N ALA A 54 -9.33 8.81 5.66
CA ALA A 54 -8.17 9.54 5.16
C ALA A 54 -8.20 10.98 5.68
N SER A 55 -7.03 11.53 5.97
CA SER A 55 -6.90 12.97 6.17
C SER A 55 -7.20 13.71 4.86
N PRO A 56 -7.62 14.98 4.92
CA PRO A 56 -7.75 15.81 3.74
C PRO A 56 -6.45 15.78 2.91
N HIS A 57 -6.59 15.62 1.59
CA HIS A 57 -5.47 15.58 0.62
C HIS A 57 -4.48 14.41 0.77
N ALA A 58 -4.75 13.38 1.60
CA ALA A 58 -3.83 12.26 1.80
C ALA A 58 -3.37 11.61 0.47
N VAL A 59 -4.30 11.38 -0.45
CA VAL A 59 -4.01 10.77 -1.76
C VAL A 59 -3.18 11.71 -2.62
N GLN A 60 -3.50 13.00 -2.65
CA GLN A 60 -2.75 14.00 -3.39
C GLN A 60 -1.30 14.08 -2.89
N VAL A 61 -1.12 14.32 -1.58
CA VAL A 61 0.20 14.44 -0.95
C VAL A 61 1.03 13.17 -1.14
N GLY A 62 0.43 11.99 -0.96
CA GLY A 62 1.12 10.72 -1.17
C GLY A 62 1.57 10.53 -2.63
N ARG A 63 0.73 10.91 -3.60
CA ARG A 63 1.09 10.84 -5.03
C ARG A 63 2.21 11.82 -5.38
N GLU A 64 2.15 13.05 -4.85
CA GLU A 64 3.18 14.07 -5.06
C GLU A 64 4.51 13.62 -4.47
N ALA A 65 4.52 13.06 -3.25
CA ALA A 65 5.73 12.52 -2.62
C ALA A 65 6.35 11.40 -3.48
N LEU A 66 5.53 10.44 -3.94
CA LEU A 66 6.01 9.38 -4.81
C LEU A 66 6.56 9.92 -6.13
N ALA A 67 5.87 10.87 -6.77
CA ALA A 67 6.34 11.50 -7.99
C ALA A 67 7.66 12.26 -7.79
N ALA A 68 7.89 12.81 -6.59
CA ALA A 68 9.13 13.47 -6.19
C ALA A 68 10.27 12.51 -5.81
N GLY A 69 10.05 11.19 -5.89
CA GLY A 69 11.08 10.18 -5.58
C GLY A 69 11.14 9.76 -4.10
N ALA A 70 10.14 10.08 -3.29
CA ALA A 70 10.08 9.68 -1.89
C ALA A 70 10.25 8.16 -1.72
N ALA A 71 10.92 7.76 -0.64
CA ALA A 71 11.02 6.35 -0.26
C ALA A 71 9.67 5.81 0.23
N LEU A 72 9.43 4.53 -0.02
CA LEU A 72 8.34 3.73 0.54
C LEU A 72 8.89 2.92 1.72
N LEU A 73 8.45 3.23 2.93
CA LEU A 73 8.87 2.55 4.15
C LEU A 73 7.81 1.54 4.55
N CYS A 74 8.12 0.25 4.41
CA CYS A 74 7.20 -0.85 4.65
C CYS A 74 7.51 -1.55 5.97
N ASP A 75 6.49 -1.72 6.83
CA ASP A 75 6.62 -2.41 8.11
C ASP A 75 6.91 -3.93 7.94
N THR A 76 6.44 -4.51 6.84
CA THR A 76 6.53 -5.94 6.53
C THR A 76 7.06 -6.22 5.12
N GLN A 77 7.68 -7.40 4.97
CA GLN A 77 8.14 -7.88 3.66
C GLN A 77 6.98 -8.17 2.70
N MET A 78 5.79 -8.49 3.22
CA MET A 78 4.61 -8.73 2.39
C MET A 78 4.18 -7.46 1.67
N VAL A 79 4.11 -6.33 2.37
CA VAL A 79 3.80 -5.01 1.77
C VAL A 79 4.89 -4.65 0.75
N ALA A 80 6.17 -4.79 1.12
CA ALA A 80 7.28 -4.49 0.22
C ALA A 80 7.24 -5.29 -1.09
N HIS A 81 6.94 -6.59 -1.02
CA HIS A 81 6.81 -7.46 -2.19
C HIS A 81 5.50 -7.23 -2.98
N GLY A 82 4.44 -6.74 -2.33
CA GLY A 82 3.18 -6.42 -3.00
C GLY A 82 3.25 -5.18 -3.90
N ILE A 83 4.24 -4.30 -3.70
CA ILE A 83 4.41 -3.09 -4.51
C ILE A 83 4.91 -3.48 -5.91
N THR A 84 4.09 -3.19 -6.93
CA THR A 84 4.48 -3.38 -8.33
C THR A 84 5.49 -2.30 -8.76
N GLN A 85 6.79 -2.60 -8.70
CA GLN A 85 7.87 -1.65 -8.98
C GLN A 85 7.73 -0.91 -10.33
N LYS A 86 7.25 -1.59 -11.37
CA LYS A 86 7.03 -0.99 -12.70
C LYS A 86 6.00 0.15 -12.72
N ARG A 87 5.20 0.30 -11.65
CA ARG A 87 4.19 1.37 -11.52
C ARG A 87 4.69 2.56 -10.69
N LEU A 88 5.90 2.49 -10.15
CA LEU A 88 6.49 3.58 -9.37
C LEU A 88 6.93 4.71 -10.31
N PRO A 89 6.54 5.97 -10.03
CA PRO A 89 6.75 7.08 -10.96
C PRO A 89 8.21 7.56 -11.05
N ALA A 90 9.03 7.31 -10.04
CA ALA A 90 10.37 7.89 -9.92
C ALA A 90 11.42 6.89 -9.42
N HIS A 91 11.27 5.60 -9.76
CA HIS A 91 12.14 4.52 -9.27
C HIS A 91 12.30 4.54 -7.74
N ASN A 92 11.18 4.79 -7.03
CA ASN A 92 11.14 4.97 -5.59
C ASN A 92 11.78 3.77 -4.86
N ASN A 93 12.61 4.06 -3.86
CA ASN A 93 13.18 3.02 -3.01
C ASN A 93 12.09 2.40 -2.14
N ILE A 94 11.96 1.07 -2.18
CA ILE A 94 11.12 0.30 -1.26
C ILE A 94 12.03 -0.25 -0.17
N ILE A 95 11.79 0.14 1.08
CA ILE A 95 12.63 -0.18 2.22
C ILE A 95 11.78 -0.91 3.26
N CYS A 96 12.21 -2.11 3.65
CA CYS A 96 11.66 -2.82 4.79
C CYS A 96 12.82 -3.32 5.67
N THR A 97 12.92 -2.76 6.86
CA THR A 97 14.02 -3.02 7.80
C THR A 97 13.73 -4.19 8.75
N LEU A 98 12.56 -4.82 8.67
CA LEU A 98 12.12 -5.89 9.57
C LEU A 98 13.13 -7.05 9.73
N ASN A 99 13.86 -7.37 8.65
CA ASN A 99 14.86 -8.44 8.63
C ASN A 99 16.30 -7.94 8.84
N HIS A 100 16.48 -6.66 9.18
CA HIS A 100 17.81 -6.12 9.44
C HIS A 100 18.44 -6.83 10.65
N PRO A 101 19.72 -7.25 10.60
CA PRO A 101 20.34 -8.08 11.64
C PRO A 101 20.29 -7.50 13.05
N GLN A 102 20.22 -6.17 13.18
CA GLN A 102 20.16 -5.47 14.47
C GLN A 102 18.76 -5.45 15.11
N VAL A 103 17.69 -5.70 14.34
CA VAL A 103 16.30 -5.56 14.83
C VAL A 103 15.99 -6.47 16.02
N PRO A 104 16.39 -7.75 16.07
CA PRO A 104 16.16 -8.59 17.25
C PRO A 104 16.78 -8.03 18.53
N GLU A 105 18.00 -7.49 18.45
CA GLU A 105 18.69 -6.89 19.59
C GLU A 105 18.02 -5.58 20.03
N ILE A 106 17.65 -4.72 19.07
CA ILE A 106 16.93 -3.48 19.35
C ILE A 106 15.59 -3.78 20.05
N ALA A 107 14.81 -4.72 19.50
CA ALA A 107 13.52 -5.14 20.04
C ALA A 107 13.62 -5.62 21.48
N GLN A 108 14.64 -6.44 21.80
CA GLN A 108 14.89 -6.89 23.16
C GLN A 108 15.26 -5.74 24.10
N ARG A 109 16.09 -4.79 23.64
CA ARG A 109 16.54 -3.64 24.45
C ARG A 109 15.40 -2.67 24.79
N ILE A 110 14.46 -2.45 23.86
CA ILE A 110 13.34 -1.52 24.03
C ILE A 110 12.07 -2.19 24.56
N ASP A 111 12.11 -3.49 24.84
CA ASP A 111 10.96 -4.32 25.26
C ASP A 111 9.74 -4.16 24.34
N ASN A 112 9.96 -4.31 23.03
CA ASN A 112 8.93 -4.14 22.01
C ASN A 112 9.05 -5.17 20.88
N THR A 113 8.10 -5.14 19.94
CA THR A 113 8.09 -6.03 18.77
C THR A 113 9.22 -5.71 17.80
N ARG A 114 9.58 -6.71 16.98
CA ARG A 114 10.52 -6.50 15.86
C ARG A 114 10.02 -5.45 14.86
N SER A 115 8.72 -5.41 14.61
CA SER A 115 8.12 -4.41 13.72
C SER A 115 8.34 -3.00 14.27
N ALA A 116 8.05 -2.76 15.54
CA ALA A 116 8.31 -1.47 16.18
C ALA A 116 9.80 -1.12 16.21
N ALA A 117 10.67 -2.07 16.56
CA ALA A 117 12.12 -1.85 16.57
C ALA A 117 12.70 -1.56 15.17
N ALA A 118 12.10 -2.10 14.11
CA ALA A 118 12.55 -1.87 12.75
C ALA A 118 12.38 -0.40 12.31
N LEU A 119 11.44 0.34 12.90
CA LEU A 119 11.21 1.76 12.61
C LEU A 119 12.39 2.63 13.07
N ASP A 120 13.18 2.24 14.07
CA ASP A 120 14.39 2.97 14.47
C ASP A 120 15.42 3.08 13.33
N LEU A 121 15.38 2.13 12.40
CA LEU A 121 16.25 2.10 11.23
C LEU A 121 15.70 2.94 10.07
N TRP A 122 14.51 3.55 10.22
CA TRP A 122 13.92 4.43 9.21
C TRP A 122 14.38 5.88 9.33
N HIS A 123 15.01 6.28 10.45
CA HIS A 123 15.41 7.67 10.68
C HIS A 123 16.11 8.35 9.49
N PRO A 124 17.06 7.71 8.77
CA PRO A 124 17.72 8.33 7.62
C PRO A 124 16.81 8.57 6.41
N HIS A 125 15.65 7.91 6.37
CA HIS A 125 14.75 7.87 5.22
C HIS A 125 13.38 8.48 5.50
N LEU A 126 13.05 8.77 6.77
CA LEU A 126 11.69 9.12 7.19
C LEU A 126 11.21 10.47 6.62
N GLN A 127 12.12 11.43 6.47
CA GLN A 127 11.75 12.76 6.01
C GLN A 127 11.18 12.72 4.58
N GLY A 128 9.90 13.05 4.44
CA GLY A 128 9.19 13.07 3.15
C GLY A 128 8.83 11.70 2.58
N ALA A 129 9.07 10.61 3.32
CA ALA A 129 8.70 9.26 2.89
C ALA A 129 7.18 9.01 2.93
N VAL A 130 6.75 7.98 2.19
CA VAL A 130 5.43 7.38 2.30
C VAL A 130 5.56 6.10 3.14
N VAL A 131 4.93 6.09 4.31
CA VAL A 131 4.92 4.95 5.23
C VAL A 131 3.76 4.02 4.90
N ALA A 132 4.02 2.71 4.89
CA ALA A 132 3.08 1.66 4.52
C ALA A 132 3.18 0.43 5.45
#